data_AF-A0A5E4IKR6-F1
#
_entry.id   AF-A0A5E4IKR6-F1
#
_cell.length_a   1.000
_cell.length_b   1.000
_cell.length_c   1.000
_cell.angle_alpha   90.00
_cell.angle_beta   90.00
_cell.angle_gamma   90.00
#
_symmetry.space_group_name_H-M   'P 1'
#
loop_
_entity.id
_entity.type
_entity.pdbx_description
1 polymer ?
#
loop_
_entity_poly.entity_id
_entity_poly.type
_entity_poly.pdbx_seq_one_letter_code
_entity_poly.pdbx_strand_id
1 'polypeptide(L)'
;MMECLFGPVLSRRLGLSLGVDLLKYKTCNLDCVYCELGRTSSLTKSRDRFVSPEKVLREIESRSEEDFDHLTFAGSGEPTLSSDLGEIMRRSREMVDVPVAVITNSTLLTSPMVRSEVAEADVVLPSLDAVTQPTFESINRPAKDLKIEEIIEGLRAFRSEFSGEIWLEVMLVKDVNESEAEHIADAVLSIEPDRVQLNTVVRAPAEPVLPLNESEMMNILGVFKDAEIIPDWDWSVPEMQEAKLLEILADRPCTLDEIAELAGLDKNTAVKYAIILEHEGKIRRRLLKGKYRFQTSLS
;
A
#
# COMPACT_ATOMS: atom_id res chain seq x y z
N MET A 1 -25.30 3.80 4.81
CA MET A 1 -24.82 2.97 3.69
C MET A 1 -23.32 2.86 3.85
N MET A 2 -22.72 1.68 3.74
CA MET A 2 -21.26 1.54 3.85
C MET A 2 -20.61 2.23 2.64
N GLU A 3 -19.73 3.20 2.83
CA GLU A 3 -18.99 3.84 1.72
C GLU A 3 -17.99 2.83 1.13
N CYS A 4 -17.86 2.81 -0.19
CA CYS A 4 -16.90 1.94 -0.89
C CYS A 4 -15.58 2.67 -1.16
N LEU A 5 -15.56 4.00 -1.02
CA LEU A 5 -14.35 4.81 -1.11
C LEU A 5 -13.91 5.31 0.26
N PHE A 6 -12.59 5.49 0.42
CA PHE A 6 -11.99 6.12 1.59
C PHE A 6 -10.82 7.02 1.20
N GLY A 7 -10.49 7.99 2.04
CA GLY A 7 -9.47 8.98 1.73
C GLY A 7 -10.01 10.17 0.90
N PRO A 8 -9.15 10.87 0.14
CA PRO A 8 -7.75 10.54 -0.12
C PRO A 8 -6.87 10.51 1.13
N VAL A 9 -5.97 9.53 1.21
CA VAL A 9 -5.02 9.34 2.31
C VAL A 9 -3.62 9.61 1.79
N LEU A 10 -2.79 10.30 2.59
CA LEU A 10 -1.37 10.41 2.30
C LEU A 10 -0.69 9.04 2.52
N SER A 11 -0.43 8.34 1.41
CA SER A 11 0.26 7.06 1.36
C SER A 11 1.77 7.28 1.33
N ARG A 12 2.51 6.55 2.16
CA ARG A 12 3.98 6.53 2.16
C ARG A 12 4.57 6.00 0.85
N ARG A 13 3.76 5.29 0.06
CA ARG A 13 4.19 4.59 -1.16
C ARG A 13 3.64 5.24 -2.42
N LEU A 14 2.41 5.77 -2.36
CA LEU A 14 1.62 6.19 -3.53
C LEU A 14 1.25 7.68 -3.53
N GLY A 15 1.83 8.51 -2.65
CA GLY A 15 1.41 9.91 -2.52
C GLY A 15 -0.03 10.02 -2.00
N LEU A 16 -0.78 11.02 -2.43
CA LEU A 16 -2.17 11.20 -2.03
C LEU A 16 -3.06 10.18 -2.76
N SER A 17 -3.65 9.21 -2.07
CA SER A 17 -4.37 8.11 -2.72
C SER A 17 -5.83 8.01 -2.30
N LEU A 18 -6.73 7.97 -3.28
CA LEU A 18 -8.14 7.64 -3.08
C LEU A 18 -8.31 6.11 -3.08
N GLY A 19 -8.76 5.55 -1.97
CA GLY A 19 -8.90 4.11 -1.79
C GLY A 19 -10.27 3.58 -2.22
N VAL A 20 -10.28 2.40 -2.84
CA VAL A 20 -11.49 1.66 -3.27
C VAL A 20 -11.55 0.32 -2.54
N ASP A 21 -12.50 0.18 -1.62
CA ASP A 21 -12.78 -1.07 -0.90
C ASP A 21 -13.92 -1.85 -1.58
N LEU A 22 -13.56 -2.99 -2.16
CA LEU A 22 -14.49 -3.88 -2.85
C LEU A 22 -15.09 -4.97 -1.97
N LEU A 23 -14.84 -4.94 -0.66
CA LEU A 23 -15.11 -6.08 0.22
C LEU A 23 -16.05 -5.72 1.36
N LYS A 24 -16.58 -6.77 2.01
CA LYS A 24 -17.12 -6.64 3.36
C LYS A 24 -15.94 -6.62 4.34
N TYR A 25 -16.06 -5.80 5.39
CA TYR A 25 -15.02 -5.60 6.38
C TYR A 25 -14.39 -6.93 6.86
N LYS A 26 -13.05 -7.02 6.74
CA LYS A 26 -12.24 -8.19 7.16
C LYS A 26 -12.60 -9.51 6.45
N THR A 27 -12.93 -9.40 5.16
CA THR A 27 -12.96 -10.53 4.21
C THR A 27 -11.58 -10.69 3.56
N CYS A 28 -10.83 -11.70 3.96
CA CYS A 28 -9.47 -11.92 3.49
C CYS A 28 -9.16 -13.41 3.41
N ASN A 29 -8.16 -13.80 2.64
CA ASN A 29 -7.62 -15.16 2.61
C ASN A 29 -6.39 -15.34 3.52
N LEU A 30 -6.01 -14.29 4.25
CA LEU A 30 -4.96 -14.28 5.28
C LEU A 30 -5.49 -13.68 6.59
N ASP A 31 -4.88 -14.05 7.71
CA ASP A 31 -5.06 -13.47 9.04
C ASP A 31 -3.72 -12.97 9.60
N CYS A 32 -3.05 -12.09 8.84
CA CYS A 32 -1.70 -11.63 9.15
C CYS A 32 -1.59 -11.04 10.56
N VAL A 33 -0.54 -11.43 11.29
CA VAL A 33 -0.30 -10.98 12.68
C VAL A 33 -0.06 -9.47 12.79
N TYR A 34 0.40 -8.85 11.70
CA TYR A 34 0.69 -7.42 11.62
C TYR A 34 -0.49 -6.58 11.08
N CYS A 35 -1.68 -7.17 10.87
CA CYS A 35 -2.80 -6.43 10.28
C CYS A 35 -3.34 -5.35 11.22
N GLU A 36 -3.29 -4.08 10.78
CA GLU A 36 -3.77 -2.91 11.53
C GLU A 36 -5.31 -2.87 11.68
N LEU A 37 -6.03 -3.55 10.79
CA LEU A 37 -7.50 -3.58 10.79
C LEU A 37 -8.09 -4.66 11.71
N GLY A 38 -7.23 -5.39 12.41
CA GLY A 38 -7.63 -6.44 13.32
C GLY A 38 -7.61 -7.84 12.72
N ARG A 39 -8.05 -8.82 13.52
CA ARG A 39 -8.17 -10.22 13.09
C ARG A 39 -9.21 -10.39 11.99
N THR A 40 -8.93 -11.27 11.05
CA THR A 40 -9.82 -11.63 9.94
C THR A 40 -11.07 -12.33 10.46
N SER A 41 -12.23 -11.71 10.21
CA SER A 41 -13.55 -12.22 10.62
C SER A 41 -14.16 -13.16 9.58
N SER A 42 -13.76 -13.02 8.32
CA SER A 42 -14.16 -13.89 7.22
C SER A 42 -12.92 -14.37 6.46
N LEU A 43 -12.34 -15.49 6.92
CA LEU A 43 -11.19 -16.12 6.29
C LEU A 43 -11.65 -17.04 5.15
N THR A 44 -11.42 -16.65 3.90
CA THR A 44 -11.95 -17.36 2.72
C THR A 44 -11.07 -17.19 1.50
N LYS A 45 -11.02 -18.22 0.64
CA LYS A 45 -10.43 -18.15 -0.71
C LYS A 45 -11.49 -17.95 -1.79
N SER A 46 -12.77 -18.06 -1.43
CA SER A 46 -13.88 -17.99 -2.37
C SER A 46 -14.03 -16.56 -2.84
N ARG A 47 -13.92 -16.39 -4.16
CA ARG A 47 -14.21 -15.12 -4.82
C ARG A 47 -15.72 -14.96 -4.98
N ASP A 48 -16.21 -13.75 -4.72
CA ASP A 48 -17.64 -13.42 -4.81
C ASP A 48 -17.82 -11.91 -5.05
N ARG A 49 -19.07 -11.51 -5.30
CA ARG A 49 -19.50 -10.11 -5.31
C ARG A 49 -19.86 -9.67 -3.90
N PHE A 50 -19.05 -8.78 -3.32
CA PHE A 50 -19.28 -8.26 -1.97
C PHE A 50 -20.01 -6.91 -1.96
N VAL A 51 -19.81 -6.08 -2.99
CA VAL A 51 -20.41 -4.75 -3.17
C VAL A 51 -20.96 -4.62 -4.59
N SER A 52 -21.88 -3.68 -4.84
CA SER A 52 -22.41 -3.44 -6.20
C SER A 52 -21.37 -2.68 -7.05
N PRO A 53 -20.97 -3.20 -8.22
CA PRO A 53 -20.05 -2.52 -9.12
C PRO A 53 -20.54 -1.13 -9.53
N GLU A 54 -21.83 -0.99 -9.83
CA GLU A 54 -22.45 0.26 -10.24
C GLU A 54 -22.42 1.30 -9.13
N LYS A 55 -22.50 0.86 -7.88
CA LYS A 55 -22.36 1.75 -6.73
C LYS A 55 -20.92 2.25 -6.61
N VAL A 56 -19.93 1.35 -6.69
CA VAL A 56 -18.51 1.72 -6.64
C VAL A 56 -18.16 2.71 -7.74
N LEU A 57 -18.56 2.41 -8.97
CA LEU A 57 -18.28 3.27 -10.13
C LEU A 57 -18.92 4.65 -10.01
N ARG A 58 -20.16 4.75 -9.50
CA ARG A 58 -20.78 6.06 -9.22
C ARG A 58 -20.03 6.84 -8.15
N GLU A 59 -19.55 6.18 -7.10
CA GLU A 59 -18.74 6.85 -6.07
C GLU A 59 -17.41 7.35 -6.66
N ILE A 60 -16.75 6.55 -7.50
CA ILE A 60 -15.51 6.93 -8.20
C ILE A 60 -15.75 8.12 -9.11
N GLU A 61 -16.76 8.06 -9.97
CA GLU A 61 -17.14 9.16 -10.87
C GLU A 61 -17.43 10.45 -10.09
N SER A 62 -18.14 10.37 -8.96
CA SER A 62 -18.47 11.53 -8.14
C SER A 62 -17.26 12.21 -7.47
N ARG A 63 -16.14 11.50 -7.37
CA ARG A 63 -14.90 11.96 -6.73
C ARG A 63 -13.73 12.05 -7.71
N SER A 64 -13.96 11.82 -9.01
CA SER A 64 -12.94 11.82 -10.08
C SER A 64 -12.19 13.14 -10.20
N GLU A 65 -12.86 14.26 -9.87
CA GLU A 65 -12.31 15.62 -9.91
C GLU A 65 -11.59 16.04 -8.60
N GLU A 66 -11.52 15.16 -7.59
CA GLU A 66 -10.68 15.40 -6.41
C GLU A 66 -9.21 15.21 -6.75
N ASP A 67 -8.31 15.94 -6.09
CA ASP A 67 -6.87 15.69 -6.24
C ASP A 67 -6.51 14.38 -5.55
N PHE A 68 -5.95 13.45 -6.30
CA PHE A 68 -5.24 12.32 -5.77
C PHE A 68 -4.22 11.88 -6.82
N ASP A 69 -3.06 11.43 -6.38
CA ASP A 69 -2.00 10.88 -7.22
C ASP A 69 -2.37 9.48 -7.75
N HIS A 70 -3.17 8.70 -7.00
CA HIS A 70 -3.54 7.32 -7.35
C HIS A 70 -4.95 6.95 -6.91
N LEU A 71 -5.67 6.22 -7.76
CA LEU A 71 -6.86 5.47 -7.37
C LEU A 71 -6.44 4.04 -6.99
N THR A 72 -6.55 3.68 -5.72
CA THR A 72 -5.97 2.42 -5.21
C THR A 72 -7.04 1.44 -4.75
N PHE A 73 -7.08 0.26 -5.35
CA PHE A 73 -7.87 -0.88 -4.89
C PHE A 73 -7.16 -1.55 -3.72
N ALA A 74 -7.71 -1.31 -2.53
CA ALA A 74 -7.18 -1.75 -1.24
C ALA A 74 -8.31 -1.65 -0.19
N GLY A 75 -8.03 -1.83 1.09
CA GLY A 75 -8.99 -1.52 2.15
C GLY A 75 -9.10 -2.64 3.16
N SER A 76 -10.32 -3.06 3.45
CA SER A 76 -10.61 -3.88 4.62
C SER A 76 -10.31 -5.38 4.49
N GLY A 77 -9.72 -5.82 3.38
CA GLY A 77 -9.44 -7.21 3.09
C GLY A 77 -8.57 -7.39 1.84
N GLU A 78 -8.62 -8.57 1.23
CA GLU A 78 -7.84 -8.88 0.01
C GLU A 78 -8.63 -8.56 -1.28
N PRO A 79 -8.29 -7.50 -2.04
CA PRO A 79 -9.11 -7.03 -3.17
C PRO A 79 -9.36 -8.09 -4.24
N THR A 80 -8.40 -9.01 -4.46
CA THR A 80 -8.52 -10.09 -5.45
C THR A 80 -9.59 -11.13 -5.11
N LEU A 81 -10.18 -11.07 -3.91
CA LEU A 81 -11.38 -11.85 -3.59
C LEU A 81 -12.64 -11.33 -4.30
N SER A 82 -12.67 -10.07 -4.72
CA SER A 82 -13.82 -9.55 -5.48
C SER A 82 -13.85 -10.15 -6.89
N SER A 83 -14.99 -10.76 -7.27
CA SER A 83 -15.22 -11.21 -8.65
C SER A 83 -15.35 -10.06 -9.65
N ASP A 84 -15.59 -8.84 -9.17
CA ASP A 84 -15.81 -7.66 -10.01
C ASP A 84 -14.55 -6.77 -10.15
N LEU A 85 -13.41 -7.16 -9.53
CA LEU A 85 -12.17 -6.36 -9.50
C LEU A 85 -11.73 -5.89 -10.89
N GLY A 86 -11.56 -6.83 -11.83
CA GLY A 86 -11.09 -6.50 -13.18
C GLY A 86 -12.04 -5.60 -13.96
N GLU A 87 -13.36 -5.81 -13.83
CA GLU A 87 -14.35 -4.94 -14.49
C GLU A 87 -14.32 -3.52 -13.92
N ILE A 88 -14.32 -3.40 -12.59
CA ILE A 88 -14.32 -2.09 -11.94
C ILE A 88 -13.04 -1.34 -12.28
N MET A 89 -11.86 -1.98 -12.20
CA MET A 89 -10.59 -1.33 -12.56
C MET A 89 -10.59 -0.83 -14.00
N ARG A 90 -10.99 -1.67 -14.96
CA ARG A 90 -11.08 -1.26 -16.38
C ARG A 90 -11.92 0.00 -16.57
N ARG A 91 -13.10 0.04 -15.95
CA ARG A 91 -14.03 1.16 -16.07
C ARG A 91 -13.58 2.39 -15.30
N SER A 92 -12.93 2.22 -14.15
CA SER A 92 -12.41 3.32 -13.36
C SER A 92 -11.30 4.08 -14.09
N ARG A 93 -10.45 3.40 -14.86
CA ARG A 93 -9.42 4.05 -15.71
C ARG A 93 -10.01 5.02 -16.74
N GLU A 94 -11.26 4.81 -17.17
CA GLU A 94 -11.94 5.72 -18.09
C GLU A 94 -12.53 6.95 -17.37
N MET A 95 -12.52 6.96 -16.04
CA MET A 95 -13.15 7.98 -15.19
C MET A 95 -12.14 8.88 -14.47
N VAL A 96 -10.86 8.49 -14.40
CA VAL A 96 -9.82 9.25 -13.69
C VAL A 96 -8.58 9.40 -14.57
N ASP A 97 -7.90 10.55 -14.48
CA ASP A 97 -6.69 10.86 -15.24
C ASP A 97 -5.39 10.47 -14.50
N VAL A 98 -5.49 9.59 -13.50
CA VAL A 98 -4.36 9.19 -12.65
C VAL A 98 -4.19 7.67 -12.61
N PRO A 99 -2.98 7.16 -12.30
CA PRO A 99 -2.74 5.73 -12.29
C PRO A 99 -3.66 4.97 -11.32
N VAL A 100 -4.14 3.82 -11.77
CA VAL A 100 -4.87 2.85 -10.96
C VAL A 100 -3.89 1.86 -10.34
N ALA A 101 -3.95 1.73 -9.01
CA ALA A 101 -3.09 0.82 -8.27
C ALA A 101 -3.88 -0.30 -7.58
N VAL A 102 -3.24 -1.45 -7.35
CA VAL A 102 -3.79 -2.55 -6.55
C VAL A 102 -2.80 -2.97 -5.48
N ILE A 103 -3.25 -3.02 -4.23
CA ILE A 103 -2.50 -3.65 -3.14
C ILE A 103 -3.06 -5.06 -2.95
N THR A 104 -2.21 -6.08 -3.00
CA THR A 104 -2.63 -7.48 -2.89
C THR A 104 -1.62 -8.28 -2.07
N ASN A 105 -2.12 -9.25 -1.31
CA ASN A 105 -1.29 -10.20 -0.59
C ASN A 105 -0.76 -11.36 -1.47
N SER A 106 -0.96 -11.27 -2.79
CA SER A 106 -0.42 -12.19 -3.81
C SER A 106 -1.02 -13.59 -3.86
N THR A 107 -1.77 -14.01 -2.85
CA THR A 107 -2.21 -15.40 -2.69
C THR A 107 -3.04 -15.94 -3.85
N LEU A 108 -3.81 -15.10 -4.53
CA LEU A 108 -4.64 -15.49 -5.67
C LEU A 108 -3.97 -15.26 -7.04
N LEU A 109 -2.75 -14.74 -7.09
CA LEU A 109 -1.98 -14.62 -8.33
C LEU A 109 -1.54 -15.99 -8.89
N THR A 110 -1.76 -17.07 -8.13
CA THR A 110 -1.66 -18.46 -8.63
C THR A 110 -2.63 -18.74 -9.78
N SER A 111 -3.76 -18.04 -9.84
CA SER A 111 -4.77 -18.19 -10.89
C SER A 111 -4.52 -17.25 -12.08
N PRO A 112 -4.42 -17.78 -13.32
CA PRO A 112 -4.27 -16.96 -14.52
C PRO A 112 -5.40 -15.95 -14.72
N MET A 113 -6.62 -16.30 -14.32
CA MET A 113 -7.77 -15.40 -14.39
C MET A 113 -7.56 -14.16 -13.51
N VAL A 114 -7.08 -14.36 -12.28
CA VAL A 114 -6.83 -13.26 -11.34
C VAL A 114 -5.68 -12.40 -11.80
N ARG A 115 -4.61 -13.01 -12.33
CA ARG A 115 -3.50 -12.26 -12.94
C ARG A 115 -3.97 -11.38 -14.09
N SER A 116 -4.81 -11.90 -14.98
CA SER A 116 -5.38 -11.11 -16.08
C SER A 116 -6.24 -9.94 -15.59
N GLU A 117 -6.94 -10.07 -14.46
CA GLU A 117 -7.70 -8.96 -13.89
C GLU A 117 -6.78 -7.93 -13.23
N VAL A 118 -5.83 -8.38 -12.41
CA VAL A 118 -4.87 -7.51 -11.72
C VAL A 118 -3.98 -6.75 -12.71
N ALA A 119 -3.69 -7.34 -13.87
CA ALA A 119 -2.96 -6.72 -14.96
C ALA A 119 -3.67 -5.51 -15.60
N GLU A 120 -4.92 -5.23 -15.24
CA GLU A 120 -5.60 -3.99 -15.64
C GLU A 120 -5.14 -2.76 -14.84
N ALA A 121 -4.40 -2.94 -13.74
CA ALA A 121 -3.81 -1.84 -12.99
C ALA A 121 -2.58 -1.28 -13.70
N ASP A 122 -2.22 -0.03 -13.40
CA ASP A 122 -0.97 0.58 -13.86
C ASP A 122 0.20 0.20 -12.94
N VAL A 123 -0.08 0.08 -11.63
CA VAL A 123 0.88 -0.28 -10.58
C VAL A 123 0.30 -1.36 -9.68
N VAL A 124 1.06 -2.41 -9.40
CA VAL A 124 0.65 -3.49 -8.49
C VAL A 124 1.64 -3.58 -7.35
N LEU A 125 1.11 -3.64 -6.13
CA LEU A 125 1.85 -3.68 -4.89
C LEU A 125 1.60 -5.03 -4.20
N PRO A 126 2.23 -6.12 -4.69
CA PRO A 126 2.11 -7.44 -4.07
C PRO A 126 2.92 -7.54 -2.78
N SER A 127 2.53 -8.41 -1.86
CA SER A 127 3.33 -8.75 -0.66
C SER A 127 3.95 -10.15 -0.77
N LEU A 128 5.16 -10.32 -0.24
CA LEU A 128 5.82 -11.61 -0.03
C LEU A 128 6.59 -11.59 1.30
N ASP A 129 5.93 -12.00 2.38
CA ASP A 129 6.49 -11.89 3.74
C ASP A 129 7.19 -13.16 4.23
N ALA A 130 7.11 -14.24 3.46
CA ALA A 130 7.68 -15.53 3.80
C ALA A 130 8.03 -16.30 2.53
N VAL A 131 8.98 -17.22 2.61
CA VAL A 131 9.33 -18.15 1.52
C VAL A 131 9.30 -19.61 1.96
N THR A 132 9.15 -19.88 3.26
CA THR A 132 8.83 -21.23 3.75
C THR A 132 7.41 -21.32 4.28
N GLN A 133 6.81 -22.50 4.14
CA GLN A 133 5.45 -22.74 4.60
C GLN A 133 5.27 -22.50 6.12
N PRO A 134 6.18 -22.93 7.01
CA PRO A 134 6.04 -22.64 8.44
C PRO A 134 6.03 -21.14 8.76
N THR A 135 6.89 -20.35 8.11
CA THR A 135 6.92 -18.89 8.31
C THR A 135 5.65 -18.25 7.77
N PHE A 136 5.20 -18.65 6.57
CA PHE A 136 3.93 -18.18 5.98
C PHE A 136 2.73 -18.47 6.90
N GLU A 137 2.67 -19.66 7.50
CA GLU A 137 1.64 -20.04 8.46
C GLU A 137 1.72 -19.27 9.77
N SER A 138 2.92 -18.91 10.22
CA SER A 138 3.15 -18.12 11.44
C SER A 138 2.77 -16.65 11.26
N ILE A 139 3.25 -16.01 10.18
CA ILE A 139 3.11 -14.57 9.96
C ILE A 139 1.79 -14.20 9.29
N ASN A 140 1.38 -14.91 8.24
CA ASN A 140 0.21 -14.58 7.42
C ASN A 140 -1.04 -15.38 7.79
N ARG A 141 -0.90 -16.51 8.49
CA ARG A 141 -1.99 -17.40 8.93
C ARG A 141 -3.02 -17.64 7.82
N PRO A 142 -2.61 -18.31 6.73
CA PRO A 142 -3.40 -18.37 5.51
C PRO A 142 -4.65 -19.24 5.66
N ALA A 143 -5.63 -18.97 4.82
CA ALA A 143 -6.73 -19.91 4.58
C ALA A 143 -6.17 -21.27 4.12
N LYS A 144 -6.89 -22.34 4.48
CA LYS A 144 -6.45 -23.73 4.25
C LYS A 144 -6.01 -23.97 2.80
N ASP A 145 -4.96 -24.77 2.64
CA ASP A 145 -4.41 -25.25 1.36
C ASP A 145 -3.79 -24.15 0.47
N LEU A 146 -3.47 -22.96 1.01
CA LEU A 146 -2.57 -22.03 0.34
C LEU A 146 -1.12 -22.42 0.61
N LYS A 147 -0.31 -22.51 -0.45
CA LYS A 147 1.10 -22.84 -0.34
C LYS A 147 1.97 -21.70 -0.82
N ILE A 148 3.01 -21.40 -0.05
CA ILE A 148 3.91 -20.29 -0.38
C ILE A 148 4.65 -20.51 -1.70
N GLU A 149 5.03 -21.75 -2.01
CA GLU A 149 5.69 -22.11 -3.27
C GLU A 149 4.83 -21.75 -4.49
N GLU A 150 3.52 -22.00 -4.44
CA GLU A 150 2.59 -21.70 -5.51
C GLU A 150 2.42 -20.19 -5.68
N ILE A 151 2.43 -19.43 -4.58
CA ILE A 151 2.32 -17.97 -4.58
C ILE A 151 3.55 -17.33 -5.23
N ILE A 152 4.76 -17.82 -4.91
CA ILE A 152 6.00 -17.36 -5.53
C ILE A 152 5.95 -17.61 -7.05
N GLU A 153 5.56 -18.81 -7.48
CA GLU A 153 5.38 -19.11 -8.91
C GLU A 153 4.30 -18.24 -9.58
N GLY A 154 3.22 -17.94 -8.85
CA GLY A 154 2.18 -16.99 -9.29
C GLY A 154 2.71 -15.58 -9.52
N LEU A 155 3.58 -15.09 -8.64
CA LEU A 155 4.26 -13.79 -8.78
C LEU A 155 5.20 -13.77 -9.99
N ARG A 156 5.98 -14.84 -10.20
CA ARG A 156 6.86 -14.98 -11.38
C ARG A 156 6.06 -14.98 -12.68
N ALA A 157 4.97 -15.75 -12.72
CA ALA A 157 4.07 -15.76 -13.86
C ALA A 157 3.45 -14.38 -14.08
N PHE A 158 3.03 -13.70 -13.02
CA PHE A 158 2.47 -12.35 -13.11
C PHE A 158 3.45 -11.35 -13.70
N ARG A 159 4.70 -11.31 -13.25
CA ARG A 159 5.74 -10.45 -13.87
C ARG A 159 5.86 -10.67 -15.37
N SER A 160 5.81 -11.92 -15.83
CA SER A 160 5.92 -12.24 -17.26
C SER A 160 4.71 -11.81 -18.10
N GLU A 161 3.54 -11.66 -17.46
CA GLU A 161 2.27 -11.31 -18.08
C GLU A 161 1.97 -9.80 -17.96
N PHE A 162 2.53 -9.13 -16.96
CA PHE A 162 2.24 -7.74 -16.60
C PHE A 162 3.32 -6.77 -17.08
N SER A 163 2.92 -5.71 -17.78
CA SER A 163 3.84 -4.69 -18.32
C SER A 163 3.94 -3.43 -17.48
N GLY A 164 3.10 -3.27 -16.45
CA GLY A 164 3.17 -2.13 -15.54
C GLY A 164 4.24 -2.32 -14.45
N GLU A 165 4.18 -1.48 -13.44
CA GLU A 165 5.15 -1.47 -12.34
C GLU A 165 4.74 -2.41 -11.19
N ILE A 166 5.69 -3.22 -10.72
CA ILE A 166 5.52 -4.08 -9.55
C ILE A 166 6.34 -3.53 -8.39
N TRP A 167 5.68 -3.09 -7.32
CA TRP A 167 6.32 -2.62 -6.09
C TRP A 167 6.09 -3.63 -4.98
N LEU A 168 6.96 -4.63 -4.92
CA LEU A 168 6.83 -5.75 -4.01
C LEU A 168 7.15 -5.32 -2.57
N GLU A 169 6.22 -5.56 -1.66
CA GLU A 169 6.40 -5.34 -0.22
C GLU A 169 6.89 -6.61 0.48
N VAL A 170 7.81 -6.43 1.43
CA VAL A 170 8.16 -7.44 2.43
C VAL A 170 7.89 -6.86 3.80
N MET A 171 6.86 -7.36 4.50
CA MET A 171 6.59 -6.98 5.89
C MET A 171 7.43 -7.82 6.84
N LEU A 172 8.37 -7.19 7.54
CA LEU A 172 9.25 -7.81 8.52
C LEU A 172 8.71 -7.63 9.94
N VAL A 173 8.55 -8.75 10.63
CA VAL A 173 8.04 -8.83 12.00
C VAL A 173 9.10 -9.48 12.88
N LYS A 174 9.38 -8.81 14.00
CA LYS A 174 10.48 -9.20 14.88
C LYS A 174 10.27 -10.58 15.46
N ASP A 175 11.33 -11.39 15.47
CA ASP A 175 11.32 -12.77 15.96
C ASP A 175 10.37 -13.72 15.18
N VAL A 176 9.91 -13.32 13.98
CA VAL A 176 8.97 -14.12 13.15
C VAL A 176 9.58 -14.51 11.81
N ASN A 177 9.94 -13.55 10.94
CA ASN A 177 10.39 -13.83 9.57
C ASN A 177 11.72 -13.17 9.18
N GLU A 178 12.34 -12.39 10.07
CA GLU A 178 13.61 -11.71 9.81
C GLU A 178 14.76 -12.66 9.42
N SER A 179 14.73 -13.90 9.93
CA SER A 179 15.69 -14.95 9.59
C SER A 179 15.56 -15.48 8.16
N GLU A 180 14.45 -15.18 7.46
CA GLU A 180 14.25 -15.54 6.05
C GLU A 180 14.72 -14.46 5.08
N ALA A 181 15.26 -13.33 5.54
CA ALA A 181 15.61 -12.19 4.69
C ALA A 181 16.45 -12.57 3.45
N GLU A 182 17.47 -13.40 3.60
CA GLU A 182 18.31 -13.88 2.48
C GLU A 182 17.49 -14.70 1.46
N HIS A 183 16.65 -15.61 1.92
CA HIS A 183 15.82 -16.43 1.05
C HIS A 183 14.70 -15.62 0.37
N ILE A 184 14.16 -14.60 1.05
CA ILE A 184 13.21 -13.66 0.46
C ILE A 184 13.91 -12.85 -0.64
N ALA A 185 15.13 -12.36 -0.39
CA ALA A 185 15.92 -11.65 -1.39
C ALA A 185 16.18 -12.52 -2.64
N ASP A 186 16.51 -13.80 -2.47
CA ASP A 186 16.65 -14.76 -3.57
C ASP A 186 15.34 -14.95 -4.37
N ALA A 187 14.20 -15.08 -3.67
CA ALA A 187 12.90 -15.18 -4.33
C ALA A 187 12.57 -13.90 -5.13
N VAL A 188 12.84 -12.73 -4.56
CA VAL A 188 12.65 -11.42 -5.20
C VAL A 188 13.48 -11.29 -6.48
N LEU A 189 14.75 -11.74 -6.49
CA LEU A 189 15.57 -11.76 -7.71
C LEU A 189 14.92 -12.58 -8.83
N SER A 190 14.18 -13.62 -8.48
CA SER A 190 13.50 -14.49 -9.45
C SER A 190 12.15 -13.97 -9.93
N ILE A 191 11.53 -13.07 -9.14
CA ILE A 191 10.26 -12.40 -9.45
C ILE A 191 10.50 -11.13 -10.29
N GLU A 192 11.66 -10.50 -10.16
CA GLU A 192 12.06 -9.29 -10.90
C GLU A 192 11.06 -8.12 -10.76
N PRO A 193 10.67 -7.69 -9.54
CA PRO A 193 9.84 -6.50 -9.36
C PRO A 193 10.63 -5.23 -9.71
N ASP A 194 9.92 -4.15 -10.04
CA ASP A 194 10.52 -2.84 -10.34
C ASP A 194 11.03 -2.14 -9.07
N ARG A 195 10.35 -2.37 -7.94
CA ARG A 195 10.75 -1.87 -6.61
C ARG A 195 10.55 -2.93 -5.54
N VAL A 196 11.44 -2.95 -4.56
CA VAL A 196 11.35 -3.80 -3.37
C VAL A 196 11.27 -2.91 -2.14
N GLN A 197 10.21 -3.07 -1.38
CA GLN A 197 9.83 -2.19 -0.29
C GLN A 197 9.80 -2.96 1.02
N LEU A 198 10.82 -2.75 1.85
CA LEU A 198 10.91 -3.36 3.17
C LEU A 198 10.09 -2.56 4.16
N ASN A 199 9.21 -3.23 4.87
CA ASN A 199 8.33 -2.63 5.86
C ASN A 199 8.43 -3.34 7.21
N THR A 200 7.95 -2.68 8.27
CA THR A 200 7.81 -3.30 9.58
C THR A 200 6.56 -2.80 10.28
N VAL A 201 6.27 -3.34 11.46
CA VAL A 201 5.08 -3.05 12.28
C VAL A 201 5.10 -1.63 12.87
N VAL A 202 5.01 -0.61 12.02
CA VAL A 202 5.00 0.81 12.42
C VAL A 202 3.61 1.32 12.82
N ARG A 203 2.56 0.55 12.53
CA ARG A 203 1.19 0.83 12.96
C ARG A 203 0.75 -0.28 13.89
N ALA A 204 0.09 0.08 14.98
CA ALA A 204 -0.33 -0.87 16.01
C ALA A 204 -1.22 -1.97 15.39
N PRO A 205 -0.77 -3.23 15.36
CA PRO A 205 -1.57 -4.34 14.88
C PRO A 205 -2.47 -4.88 16.00
N ALA A 206 -3.37 -5.80 15.67
CA ALA A 206 -4.19 -6.44 16.69
C ALA A 206 -3.49 -7.54 17.50
N GLU A 207 -2.40 -8.11 16.98
CA GLU A 207 -1.60 -9.08 17.73
C GLU A 207 -0.42 -8.37 18.40
N PRO A 208 0.10 -8.89 19.53
CA PRO A 208 1.23 -8.28 20.23
C PRO A 208 2.58 -8.59 19.56
N VAL A 209 2.70 -8.31 18.26
CA VAL A 209 3.95 -8.47 17.51
C VAL A 209 4.76 -7.18 17.53
N LEU A 210 6.08 -7.30 17.44
CA LEU A 210 7.00 -6.18 17.54
C LEU A 210 7.56 -5.79 16.17
N PRO A 211 7.80 -4.49 15.93
CA PRO A 211 8.60 -4.07 14.80
C PRO A 211 10.06 -4.47 15.01
N LEU A 212 10.81 -4.59 13.91
CA LEU A 212 12.26 -4.51 13.98
C LEU A 212 12.64 -3.08 14.41
N ASN A 213 13.89 -2.82 14.78
CA ASN A 213 14.40 -1.45 14.92
C ASN A 213 15.13 -1.00 13.65
N GLU A 214 15.49 0.29 13.59
CA GLU A 214 16.18 0.88 12.43
C GLU A 214 17.46 0.13 12.07
N SER A 215 18.31 -0.18 13.04
CA SER A 215 19.56 -0.91 12.82
C SER A 215 19.32 -2.32 12.27
N GLU A 216 18.32 -3.04 12.80
CA GLU A 216 17.91 -4.36 12.31
C GLU A 216 17.44 -4.28 10.85
N MET A 217 16.67 -3.25 10.50
CA MET A 217 16.14 -3.06 9.16
C MET A 217 17.21 -2.60 8.16
N MET A 218 18.18 -1.79 8.59
CA MET A 218 19.36 -1.45 7.80
C MET A 218 20.25 -2.67 7.54
N ASN A 219 20.39 -3.56 8.52
CA ASN A 219 21.12 -4.82 8.31
C ASN A 219 20.43 -5.70 7.28
N ILE A 220 19.10 -5.85 7.37
CA ILE A 220 18.32 -6.61 6.39
C ILE A 220 18.35 -5.95 5.02
N LEU A 221 18.26 -4.61 4.95
CA LEU A 221 18.38 -3.87 3.69
C LEU A 221 19.66 -4.23 2.93
N GLY A 222 20.78 -4.41 3.65
CA GLY A 222 22.07 -4.81 3.06
C GLY A 222 22.09 -6.21 2.42
N VAL A 223 21.07 -7.04 2.66
CA VAL A 223 20.89 -8.35 2.02
C VAL A 223 20.25 -8.22 0.64
N PHE A 224 19.42 -7.19 0.44
CA PHE A 224 18.74 -6.95 -0.82
C PHE A 224 19.62 -6.13 -1.75
N LYS A 225 19.62 -6.48 -3.05
CA LYS A 225 20.43 -5.78 -4.05
C LYS A 225 19.97 -4.33 -4.25
N ASP A 226 18.66 -4.14 -4.43
CA ASP A 226 18.02 -2.86 -4.74
C ASP A 226 16.65 -2.80 -4.04
N ALA A 227 16.66 -2.40 -2.77
CA ALA A 227 15.44 -2.24 -1.96
C ALA A 227 15.43 -0.89 -1.23
N GLU A 228 14.26 -0.49 -0.75
CA GLU A 228 14.07 0.72 0.06
C GLU A 228 13.30 0.39 1.35
N ILE A 229 13.58 1.12 2.42
CA ILE A 229 12.85 1.02 3.69
C ILE A 229 11.71 2.04 3.65
N ILE A 230 10.48 1.56 3.83
CA ILE A 230 9.27 2.39 3.90
C ILE A 230 8.92 2.89 5.33
N PRO A 231 9.27 2.17 6.42
CA PRO A 231 9.08 2.65 7.78
C PRO A 231 9.72 4.00 8.04
N ASP A 232 8.89 4.93 8.50
CA ASP A 232 9.35 6.18 9.08
C ASP A 232 9.67 5.95 10.56
N TRP A 233 10.88 5.45 10.83
CA TRP A 233 11.44 5.32 12.19
C TRP A 233 11.43 6.64 12.93
N ASP A 234 11.77 7.68 12.17
CA ASP A 234 11.70 9.05 12.62
C ASP A 234 10.28 9.58 12.37
N TRP A 235 9.45 9.48 13.41
CA TRP A 235 8.17 10.17 13.50
C TRP A 235 8.34 11.66 13.82
N SER A 236 9.48 12.23 13.44
CA SER A 236 9.79 13.64 13.60
C SER A 236 10.27 14.22 12.27
N VAL A 237 9.99 15.50 12.08
CA VAL A 237 10.59 16.27 11.00
C VAL A 237 11.81 16.98 11.58
N PRO A 238 13.01 16.85 10.99
CA PRO A 238 14.18 17.56 11.51
C PRO A 238 13.91 19.07 11.59
N GLU A 239 14.34 19.73 12.66
CA GLU A 239 13.93 21.12 12.98
C GLU A 239 14.12 22.11 11.82
N MET A 240 15.23 22.00 11.09
CA MET A 240 15.53 22.86 9.94
C MET A 240 14.53 22.63 8.79
N GLN A 241 14.16 21.38 8.53
CA GLN A 241 13.19 20.99 7.51
C GLN A 241 11.79 21.40 7.93
N GLU A 242 11.43 21.23 9.20
CA GLU A 242 10.15 21.69 9.74
C GLU A 242 10.01 23.21 9.57
N ALA A 243 11.01 23.99 10.04
CA ALA A 243 10.98 25.44 9.93
C ALA A 243 10.82 25.91 8.47
N LYS A 244 11.58 25.30 7.55
CA LYS A 244 11.49 25.59 6.12
C LYS A 244 10.10 25.26 5.55
N LEU A 245 9.55 24.11 5.89
CA LEU A 245 8.21 23.69 5.44
C LEU A 245 7.13 24.63 5.98
N LEU A 246 7.17 24.97 7.26
CA LEU A 246 6.20 25.90 7.87
C LEU A 246 6.30 27.30 7.27
N GLU A 247 7.50 27.78 6.94
CA GLU A 247 7.70 29.05 6.23
C GLU A 247 7.06 29.03 4.83
N ILE A 248 7.37 28.01 4.02
CA ILE A 248 6.78 27.83 2.68
C ILE A 248 5.25 27.79 2.75
N LEU A 249 4.71 27.01 3.70
CA LEU A 249 3.28 26.75 3.85
C LEU A 249 2.51 27.88 4.56
N ALA A 250 3.22 28.81 5.21
CA ALA A 250 2.65 30.02 5.78
C ALA A 250 2.46 31.12 4.72
N ASP A 251 3.37 31.20 3.74
CA ASP A 251 3.26 32.14 2.63
C ASP A 251 2.10 31.78 1.69
N ARG A 252 2.00 30.50 1.30
CA ARG A 252 0.94 30.04 0.40
C ARG A 252 0.60 28.55 0.55
N PRO A 253 -0.67 28.16 0.28
CA PRO A 253 -1.04 26.75 0.23
C PRO A 253 -0.33 26.04 -0.93
N CYS A 254 0.35 24.92 -0.65
CA CYS A 254 1.13 24.15 -1.63
C CYS A 254 0.65 22.70 -1.77
N THR A 255 0.73 22.14 -2.97
CA THR A 255 0.60 20.69 -3.24
C THR A 255 1.83 19.92 -2.76
N LEU A 256 1.78 18.59 -2.70
CA LEU A 256 2.94 17.76 -2.30
C LEU A 256 4.12 17.91 -3.27
N ASP A 257 3.85 18.00 -4.57
CA ASP A 257 4.90 18.19 -5.56
C ASP A 257 5.55 19.58 -5.43
N GLU A 258 4.76 20.62 -5.19
CA GLU A 258 5.29 21.97 -4.90
C GLU A 258 6.10 21.98 -3.59
N ILE A 259 5.68 21.22 -2.57
CA ILE A 259 6.45 21.06 -1.32
C ILE A 259 7.80 20.41 -1.61
N ALA A 260 7.81 19.28 -2.35
CA ALA A 260 9.04 18.57 -2.71
C ALA A 260 10.02 19.49 -3.45
N GLU A 261 9.53 20.23 -4.46
CA GLU A 261 10.33 21.14 -5.26
C GLU A 261 10.88 22.32 -4.42
N LEU A 262 10.03 23.03 -3.68
CA LEU A 262 10.43 24.22 -2.92
C LEU A 262 11.32 23.87 -1.72
N ALA A 263 11.05 22.72 -1.08
CA ALA A 263 11.86 22.25 0.04
C ALA A 263 13.16 21.58 -0.41
N GLY A 264 13.29 21.20 -1.69
CA GLY A 264 14.43 20.46 -2.21
C GLY A 264 14.49 19.02 -1.67
N LEU A 265 13.32 18.38 -1.56
CA LEU A 265 13.12 17.03 -1.06
C LEU A 265 12.69 16.11 -2.20
N ASP A 266 12.97 14.81 -2.10
CA ASP A 266 12.29 13.83 -2.94
C ASP A 266 10.81 13.70 -2.54
N LYS A 267 10.00 13.12 -3.44
CA LYS A 267 8.53 13.01 -3.25
C LYS A 267 8.17 12.19 -2.00
N ASN A 268 8.90 11.12 -1.69
CA ASN A 268 8.59 10.29 -0.52
C ASN A 268 8.89 11.05 0.78
N THR A 269 10.02 11.76 0.84
CA THR A 269 10.38 12.60 2.00
C THR A 269 9.39 13.75 2.19
N ALA A 270 8.94 14.40 1.11
CA ALA A 270 7.91 15.44 1.18
C ALA A 270 6.58 14.90 1.72
N VAL A 271 6.14 13.73 1.24
CA VAL A 271 4.93 13.05 1.74
C VAL A 271 5.07 12.69 3.21
N LYS A 272 6.20 12.08 3.61
CA LYS A 272 6.51 11.74 5.00
C LYS A 272 6.36 12.96 5.92
N TYR A 273 7.06 14.04 5.61
CA TYR A 273 7.02 15.23 6.46
C TYR A 273 5.64 15.88 6.50
N ALA A 274 4.91 15.89 5.38
CA ALA A 274 3.52 16.34 5.36
C ALA A 274 2.60 15.49 6.26
N ILE A 275 2.74 14.16 6.25
CA ILE A 275 2.00 13.24 7.14
C ILE A 275 2.26 13.57 8.61
N ILE A 276 3.53 13.69 8.99
CA ILE A 276 3.94 13.95 10.38
C ILE A 276 3.37 15.30 10.84
N LEU A 277 3.61 16.37 10.08
CA LEU A 277 3.16 17.72 10.45
C LEU A 277 1.62 17.86 10.46
N GLU A 278 0.91 17.13 9.58
CA GLU A 278 -0.56 17.12 9.57
C GLU A 278 -1.10 16.36 10.80
N HIS A 279 -0.49 15.23 11.17
CA HIS A 279 -0.86 14.49 12.37
C HIS A 279 -0.58 15.28 13.66
N GLU A 280 0.52 16.02 13.71
CA GLU A 280 0.83 16.95 14.81
C GLU A 280 -0.07 18.20 14.83
N GLY A 281 -0.90 18.39 13.80
CA GLY A 281 -1.80 19.53 13.68
C GLY A 281 -1.11 20.85 13.28
N LYS A 282 0.19 20.84 12.98
CA LYS A 282 0.97 22.02 12.57
C LYS A 282 0.58 22.51 11.17
N ILE A 283 0.17 21.60 10.30
CA ILE A 283 -0.37 21.92 8.97
C ILE A 283 -1.75 21.30 8.81
N ARG A 284 -2.47 21.76 7.79
CA ARG A 284 -3.76 21.20 7.37
C ARG A 284 -3.86 21.22 5.85
N ARG A 285 -4.49 20.20 5.28
CA ARG A 285 -4.89 20.22 3.87
C ARG A 285 -6.25 20.87 3.63
N ARG A 286 -6.41 21.49 2.46
CA ARG A 286 -7.69 22.01 1.94
C ARG A 286 -7.79 21.73 0.44
N LEU A 287 -9.00 21.44 -0.03
CA LEU A 287 -9.28 21.34 -1.46
C LEU A 287 -9.44 22.76 -2.04
N LEU A 288 -8.53 23.16 -2.92
CA LEU A 288 -8.50 24.47 -3.58
C LEU A 288 -8.27 24.30 -5.08
N LYS A 289 -9.22 24.77 -5.89
CA LYS A 289 -9.19 24.66 -7.37
C LYS A 289 -8.98 23.20 -7.84
N GLY A 290 -9.70 22.26 -7.22
CA GLY A 290 -9.57 20.82 -7.50
C GLY A 290 -8.34 20.16 -6.89
N LYS A 291 -7.42 20.93 -6.26
CA LYS A 291 -6.17 20.39 -5.71
C LYS A 291 -6.09 20.38 -4.20
N TYR A 292 -5.58 19.30 -3.59
CA TYR A 292 -5.30 19.29 -2.16
C TYR A 292 -4.03 20.08 -1.91
N ARG A 293 -4.18 21.19 -1.18
CA ARG A 293 -3.09 22.07 -0.80
C ARG A 293 -2.95 22.11 0.70
N PHE A 294 -1.72 21.95 1.16
CA PHE A 294 -1.28 22.04 2.54
C PHE A 294 -0.96 23.50 2.85
N GLN A 295 -1.28 23.94 4.05
CA GLN A 295 -0.92 25.24 4.58
C GLN A 295 -0.75 25.12 6.09
N THR A 296 -0.08 26.07 6.72
CA THR A 296 0.02 26.08 8.19
C THR A 296 -1.37 26.16 8.84
N SER A 297 -1.52 25.44 9.95
CA SER A 297 -2.66 25.61 10.83
C SER A 297 -2.47 26.95 11.56
N LEU A 298 -3.30 27.94 11.22
CA LEU A 298 -3.33 29.20 11.97
C LEU A 298 -3.59 28.87 13.46
N SER A 299 -2.70 29.32 14.34
CA SER A 299 -2.91 29.39 15.79
C SER A 299 -4.08 30.32 16.12
#